data_AF-A0A2J0MNS1-F1
#
_entry.id   AF-A0A2J0MNS1-F1
#
_cell.length_a   1.000
_cell.length_b   1.000
_cell.length_c   1.000
_cell.angle_alpha   90.00
_cell.angle_beta   90.00
_cell.angle_gamma   90.00
#
_symmetry.space_group_name_H-M   'P 1'
#
loop_
_entity.id
_entity.type
_entity.pdbx_description
1 polymer ?
#
loop_
_entity_poly.entity_id
_entity_poly.type
_entity_poly.pdbx_seq_one_letter_code
_entity_poly.pdbx_strand_id
1 'polypeptide(L)'
;MENDIHPIISFFIREGVPLKTVILILMLPLIATLIALLRQVFGVKAFGIYTPLIITFAFLATNGIRYGIFIFVAVILSGMIMRFVLKPFRLLYLPRVAIMISVVAMVILIMLTLGGSLKRTGLAAVSIFPILIMITLVEKFIAVQIEKGNKIAFKLALETLVISIAGYYLASWEFLIKFLAIYPWTILFTLPINVLLGKWTGLRVSEYLRFREIIKKS
;
A
#
# COMPACT_ATOMS: atom_id res chain seq x y z
N MET A 1 26.25 -18.19 -0.96
CA MET A 1 24.91 -17.76 -0.50
C MET A 1 23.96 -18.93 -0.26
N GLU A 2 24.35 -20.18 -0.56
CA GLU A 2 23.47 -21.36 -0.48
C GLU A 2 23.44 -22.06 0.91
N ASN A 3 24.36 -21.72 1.82
CA ASN A 3 24.56 -22.47 3.07
C ASN A 3 23.73 -22.02 4.29
N ASP A 4 22.97 -20.92 4.21
CA ASP A 4 22.27 -20.35 5.36
C ASP A 4 20.73 -20.24 5.14
N ILE A 5 20.14 -21.07 4.28
CA ILE A 5 18.69 -21.08 4.08
C ILE A 5 18.07 -22.16 4.97
N HIS A 6 17.02 -21.80 5.71
CA HIS A 6 16.32 -22.75 6.59
C HIS A 6 15.83 -23.98 5.79
N PRO A 7 15.92 -25.21 6.33
CA PRO A 7 15.52 -26.43 5.61
C PRO A 7 14.11 -26.37 5.02
N ILE A 8 13.16 -25.76 5.74
CA ILE A 8 11.77 -25.59 5.26
C ILE A 8 11.68 -24.72 4.00
N ILE A 9 12.50 -23.68 3.87
CA ILE A 9 12.52 -22.84 2.68
C ILE A 9 13.21 -23.59 1.55
N SER A 10 14.29 -24.32 1.86
CA SER A 10 14.96 -25.17 0.87
C SER A 10 14.01 -26.23 0.30
N PHE A 11 13.09 -26.77 1.10
CA PHE A 11 12.05 -27.68 0.65
C PHE A 11 11.14 -27.01 -0.38
N PHE A 12 10.60 -25.82 -0.10
CA PHE A 12 9.76 -25.10 -1.08
C PHE A 12 10.48 -24.77 -2.39
N ILE A 13 11.78 -24.42 -2.32
CA ILE A 13 12.60 -24.16 -3.52
C ILE A 13 12.75 -25.44 -4.35
N ARG A 14 12.99 -26.59 -3.70
CA ARG A 14 13.11 -27.90 -4.37
C ARG A 14 11.80 -28.32 -5.05
N GLU A 15 10.66 -27.97 -4.47
CA GLU A 15 9.32 -28.16 -5.05
C GLU A 15 9.00 -27.14 -6.17
N GLY A 16 9.95 -26.30 -6.58
CA GLY A 16 9.81 -25.36 -7.70
C GLY A 16 9.20 -24.00 -7.33
N VAL A 17 8.99 -23.70 -6.05
CA VAL A 17 8.51 -22.39 -5.62
C VAL A 17 9.67 -21.38 -5.63
N PRO A 18 9.55 -20.23 -6.33
CA PRO A 18 10.61 -19.23 -6.33
C PRO A 18 10.87 -18.69 -4.92
N LEU A 19 12.14 -18.58 -4.51
CA LEU A 19 12.55 -18.03 -3.21
C LEU A 19 11.92 -16.66 -2.93
N LYS A 20 11.85 -15.80 -3.96
CA LYS A 20 11.18 -14.48 -3.86
C LYS A 20 9.72 -14.61 -3.42
N THR A 21 8.98 -15.58 -3.95
CA THR A 21 7.58 -15.80 -3.59
C THR A 21 7.45 -16.24 -2.14
N VAL A 22 8.29 -17.18 -1.69
CA VAL A 22 8.30 -17.63 -0.29
C VAL A 22 8.56 -16.47 0.66
N ILE A 23 9.57 -15.65 0.38
CA ILE A 23 9.93 -14.48 1.20
C ILE A 23 8.79 -13.45 1.22
N LEU A 24 8.16 -13.18 0.08
CA LEU A 24 7.03 -12.23 0.03
C LEU A 24 5.83 -12.72 0.84
N ILE A 25 5.57 -14.03 0.85
CA ILE A 25 4.53 -14.64 1.69
C ILE A 25 4.89 -14.50 3.18
N LEU A 26 6.15 -14.75 3.55
CA LEU A 26 6.61 -14.57 4.93
C LEU A 26 6.60 -13.10 5.37
N MET A 27 6.77 -12.16 4.44
CA MET A 27 6.71 -10.72 4.71
C MET A 27 5.28 -10.21 4.95
N LEU A 28 4.24 -10.87 4.42
CA LEU A 28 2.83 -10.44 4.54
C LEU A 28 2.42 -10.18 6.00
N PRO A 29 2.61 -11.12 6.96
CA PRO A 29 2.29 -10.87 8.37
C PRO A 29 3.10 -9.74 9.00
N LEU A 30 4.38 -9.57 8.62
CA LEU A 30 5.24 -8.51 9.16
C LEU A 30 4.74 -7.13 8.70
N ILE A 31 4.42 -6.98 7.41
CA ILE A 31 3.88 -5.72 6.88
C ILE A 31 2.50 -5.44 7.49
N ALA A 32 1.64 -6.46 7.63
CA ALA A 32 0.35 -6.30 8.30
C ALA A 32 0.50 -5.81 9.76
N THR A 33 1.48 -6.34 10.48
CA THR A 33 1.81 -5.92 11.85
C THR A 33 2.36 -4.50 11.89
N LEU A 34 3.23 -4.12 10.94
CA LEU A 34 3.68 -2.74 10.79
C LEU A 34 2.50 -1.78 10.57
N ILE A 35 1.57 -2.14 9.68
CA ILE A 35 0.37 -1.33 9.42
C ILE A 35 -0.49 -1.20 10.68
N ALA A 36 -0.70 -2.30 11.41
CA ALA A 36 -1.44 -2.29 12.66
C ALA A 36 -0.78 -1.40 13.72
N LEU A 37 0.55 -1.47 13.84
CA LEU A 37 1.34 -0.63 14.74
C LEU A 37 1.23 0.86 14.36
N LEU A 38 1.42 1.20 13.08
CA LEU A 38 1.29 2.59 12.61
C LEU A 38 -0.12 3.14 12.84
N ARG A 39 -1.15 2.30 12.69
CA ARG A 39 -2.54 2.71 12.91
C ARG A 39 -2.87 2.85 14.40
N GLN A 40 -2.44 1.93 15.24
CA GLN A 40 -2.82 1.91 16.65
C GLN A 40 -1.96 2.83 17.52
N VAL A 41 -0.65 2.86 17.27
CA VAL A 41 0.30 3.66 18.06
C VAL A 41 0.35 5.09 17.52
N PHE A 42 0.54 5.26 16.21
CA PHE A 42 0.69 6.59 15.60
C PHE A 42 -0.63 7.23 15.18
N GLY A 43 -1.73 6.48 15.12
CA GLY A 43 -3.05 7.00 14.80
C GLY A 43 -3.28 7.35 13.33
N VAL A 44 -2.44 6.83 12.43
CA VAL A 44 -2.53 7.07 10.98
C VAL A 44 -3.75 6.33 10.40
N LYS A 45 -4.55 6.99 9.56
CA LYS A 45 -5.79 6.45 8.98
C LYS A 45 -5.62 6.17 7.47
N ALA A 46 -5.40 4.91 7.12
CA ALA A 46 -5.42 4.45 5.73
C ALA A 46 -6.81 3.95 5.28
N PHE A 47 -6.93 3.59 4.00
CA PHE A 47 -8.07 2.84 3.44
C PHE A 47 -8.15 1.40 3.98
N GLY A 48 -8.36 1.25 5.29
CA GLY A 48 -8.27 -0.03 5.98
C GLY A 48 -6.83 -0.55 6.05
N ILE A 49 -6.68 -1.81 6.48
CA ILE A 49 -5.36 -2.48 6.59
C ILE A 49 -4.95 -3.08 5.24
N TYR A 50 -5.91 -3.62 4.50
CA TYR A 50 -5.65 -4.33 3.25
C TYR A 50 -5.10 -3.42 2.15
N THR A 51 -5.63 -2.22 1.97
CA THR A 51 -5.22 -1.34 0.87
C THR A 51 -3.74 -0.95 0.92
N PRO A 52 -3.19 -0.41 2.04
CA PRO A 52 -1.76 -0.12 2.10
C PRO A 52 -0.88 -1.39 1.99
N LEU A 53 -1.40 -2.55 2.44
CA LEU A 53 -0.70 -3.83 2.29
C LEU A 53 -0.50 -4.18 0.80
N ILE A 54 -1.57 -4.23 0.00
CA ILE A 54 -1.43 -4.58 -1.41
C ILE A 54 -0.65 -3.52 -2.18
N ILE A 55 -0.81 -2.23 -1.86
CA ILE A 55 -0.04 -1.15 -2.50
C ILE A 55 1.45 -1.31 -2.21
N THR A 56 1.83 -1.76 -1.02
CA THR A 56 3.22 -2.13 -0.71
C THR A 56 3.74 -3.17 -1.70
N PHE A 57 2.98 -4.24 -1.93
CA PHE A 57 3.35 -5.28 -2.90
C PHE A 57 3.32 -4.77 -4.35
N ALA A 58 2.40 -3.87 -4.70
CA ALA A 58 2.40 -3.21 -5.99
C ALA A 58 3.70 -2.42 -6.19
N PHE A 59 4.17 -1.68 -5.18
CA PHE A 59 5.45 -0.97 -5.24
C PHE A 59 6.64 -1.92 -5.36
N LEU A 60 6.64 -3.06 -4.67
CA LEU A 60 7.69 -4.09 -4.81
C LEU A 60 7.70 -4.74 -6.20
N ALA A 61 6.54 -4.86 -6.83
CA ALA A 61 6.40 -5.42 -8.17
C ALA A 61 6.62 -4.36 -9.28
N THR A 62 6.66 -3.07 -8.95
CA THR A 62 7.14 -2.05 -9.89
C THR A 62 8.67 -2.05 -9.97
N ASN A 63 9.23 -1.68 -11.12
CA ASN A 63 10.68 -1.57 -11.35
C ASN A 63 11.30 -0.34 -10.65
N GLY A 64 10.89 -0.08 -9.41
CA GLY A 64 11.32 1.03 -8.57
C GLY A 64 10.14 1.78 -7.95
N ILE A 65 10.26 2.06 -6.65
CA ILE A 65 9.25 2.80 -5.88
C ILE A 65 8.86 4.14 -6.51
N ARG A 66 9.79 4.81 -7.21
CA ARG A 66 9.52 6.09 -7.89
C ARG A 66 8.38 5.96 -8.90
N TYR A 67 8.37 4.88 -9.68
CA TYR A 67 7.31 4.63 -10.67
C TYR A 67 6.00 4.25 -9.98
N GLY A 68 6.06 3.42 -8.94
CA GLY A 68 4.89 3.09 -8.13
C GLY A 68 4.22 4.34 -7.53
N ILE A 69 4.99 5.21 -6.89
CA ILE A 69 4.51 6.47 -6.31
C ILE A 69 3.93 7.37 -7.43
N PHE A 70 4.61 7.48 -8.56
CA PHE A 70 4.15 8.31 -9.67
C PHE A 70 2.80 7.83 -10.23
N ILE A 71 2.64 6.51 -10.43
CA ILE A 71 1.36 5.91 -10.85
C ILE A 71 0.29 6.16 -9.77
N PHE A 72 0.59 5.92 -8.49
CA PHE A 72 -0.34 6.16 -7.39
C PHE A 72 -0.86 7.61 -7.39
N VAL A 73 0.06 8.59 -7.50
CA VAL A 73 -0.30 10.01 -7.50
C VAL A 73 -1.15 10.36 -8.73
N ALA A 74 -0.76 9.89 -9.92
CA ALA A 74 -1.51 10.15 -11.14
C ALA A 74 -2.95 9.59 -11.06
N VAL A 75 -3.10 8.39 -10.51
CA VAL A 75 -4.37 7.69 -10.30
C VAL A 75 -5.29 8.45 -9.33
N ILE A 76 -4.74 8.95 -8.23
CA ILE A 76 -5.49 9.73 -7.23
C ILE A 76 -5.89 11.11 -7.80
N LEU A 77 -5.00 11.76 -8.54
CA LEU A 77 -5.29 13.04 -9.20
C LEU A 77 -6.36 12.89 -10.29
N SER A 78 -6.27 11.87 -11.13
CA SER A 78 -7.28 11.60 -12.18
C SER A 78 -8.64 11.32 -11.56
N GLY A 79 -8.72 10.54 -10.48
CA GLY A 79 -9.95 10.32 -9.73
C GLY A 79 -10.55 11.62 -9.17
N MET A 80 -9.71 12.52 -8.64
CA MET A 80 -10.18 13.84 -8.17
C MET A 80 -10.73 14.70 -9.30
N ILE A 81 -10.01 14.83 -10.40
CA ILE A 81 -10.43 15.63 -11.57
C ILE A 81 -11.75 15.09 -12.10
N MET A 82 -11.84 13.77 -12.29
CA MET A 82 -12.99 13.14 -12.91
C MET A 82 -14.26 13.27 -12.06
N ARG A 83 -14.15 13.36 -10.74
CA ARG A 83 -15.30 13.70 -9.89
C ARG A 83 -15.90 15.07 -10.23
N PHE A 84 -15.08 16.09 -10.49
CA PHE A 84 -15.58 17.41 -10.86
C PHE A 84 -16.28 17.36 -12.23
N VAL A 85 -15.71 16.61 -13.18
CA VAL A 85 -16.28 16.39 -14.50
C VAL A 85 -17.63 15.65 -14.41
N LEU A 86 -17.74 14.63 -13.55
CA LEU A 86 -18.94 13.81 -13.41
C LEU A 86 -20.01 14.38 -12.47
N LYS A 87 -19.69 15.43 -11.70
CA LYS A 87 -20.63 16.08 -10.76
C LYS A 87 -21.96 16.50 -11.40
N PRO A 88 -22.01 17.17 -12.58
CA PRO A 88 -23.27 17.61 -13.17
C PRO A 88 -24.16 16.46 -13.68
N PHE A 89 -23.58 15.30 -14.00
CA PHE A 89 -24.28 14.19 -14.65
C PHE A 89 -25.21 13.40 -13.70
N ARG A 90 -25.19 13.67 -12.38
CA ARG A 90 -26.04 13.01 -11.36
C ARG A 90 -26.11 11.48 -11.47
N LEU A 91 -25.01 10.85 -11.87
CA LEU A 91 -24.93 9.41 -12.09
C LEU A 91 -25.08 8.60 -10.80
N LEU A 92 -25.66 7.41 -10.91
CA LEU A 92 -25.63 6.36 -9.89
C LEU A 92 -24.17 5.95 -9.56
N TYR A 93 -23.98 5.36 -8.38
CA TYR A 93 -22.65 5.00 -7.87
C TYR A 93 -21.91 4.01 -8.80
N LEU A 94 -22.53 2.88 -9.18
CA LEU A 94 -21.91 1.86 -10.02
C LEU A 94 -21.45 2.41 -11.40
N PRO A 95 -22.32 3.07 -12.19
CA PRO A 95 -21.91 3.67 -13.46
C PRO A 95 -20.82 4.73 -13.29
N ARG A 96 -20.88 5.54 -12.21
CA ARG A 96 -19.86 6.55 -11.92
C ARG A 96 -18.49 5.91 -11.69
N VAL A 97 -18.42 4.85 -10.88
CA VAL A 97 -17.18 4.13 -10.59
C VAL A 97 -16.63 3.50 -11.88
N ALA A 98 -17.47 2.85 -12.69
CA ALA A 98 -17.06 2.26 -13.95
C ALA A 98 -16.40 3.28 -14.90
N ILE A 99 -17.02 4.45 -15.09
CA ILE A 99 -16.46 5.52 -15.93
C ILE A 99 -15.11 6.00 -15.37
N MET A 100 -15.00 6.18 -14.05
CA MET A 100 -13.77 6.65 -13.42
C MET A 100 -12.63 5.62 -13.59
N ILE A 101 -12.93 4.33 -13.44
CA ILE A 101 -11.97 3.24 -13.69
C ILE A 101 -11.50 3.27 -15.15
N SER A 102 -12.42 3.43 -16.11
CA SER A 102 -12.07 3.54 -17.54
C SER A 102 -11.14 4.72 -17.83
N VAL A 103 -11.42 5.89 -17.23
CA VAL A 103 -10.55 7.07 -17.39
C VAL A 103 -9.17 6.83 -16.78
N VAL A 104 -9.11 6.24 -15.59
CA VAL A 104 -7.82 5.91 -14.96
C VAL A 104 -7.03 4.92 -15.81
N ALA A 105 -7.68 3.89 -16.35
CA ALA A 105 -7.03 2.93 -17.25
C ALA A 105 -6.44 3.64 -18.47
N MET A 106 -7.17 4.59 -19.06
CA MET A 106 -6.67 5.40 -20.17
C MET A 106 -5.47 6.28 -19.76
N VAL A 107 -5.52 6.90 -18.58
CA VAL A 107 -4.40 7.67 -18.02
C VAL A 107 -3.16 6.79 -17.87
N ILE A 108 -3.31 5.59 -17.31
CA ILE A 108 -2.19 4.66 -17.14
C ILE A 108 -1.63 4.24 -18.51
N LEU A 109 -2.48 3.95 -19.49
CA LEU A 109 -2.05 3.62 -20.84
C LEU A 109 -1.21 4.76 -21.46
N ILE A 110 -1.68 6.01 -21.34
CA ILE A 110 -0.92 7.20 -21.78
C ILE A 110 0.42 7.31 -21.03
N MET A 111 0.44 7.05 -19.72
CA MET A 111 1.68 7.10 -18.94
C MET A 111 2.68 6.03 -19.38
N LEU A 112 2.21 4.82 -19.70
CA LEU A 112 3.06 3.73 -20.19
C LEU A 112 3.64 4.04 -21.58
N THR A 113 2.82 4.56 -22.50
CA THR A 113 3.28 4.93 -23.85
C THR A 113 4.28 6.10 -23.80
N LEU A 114 4.02 7.11 -22.98
CA LEU A 114 4.98 8.20 -22.73
C LEU A 114 6.25 7.70 -22.03
N GLY A 115 6.13 6.76 -21.10
CA GLY A 115 7.28 6.11 -20.46
C GLY A 115 8.16 5.39 -21.48
N GLY A 116 7.53 4.68 -22.42
CA GLY A 116 8.22 3.99 -23.52
C GLY A 116 8.92 4.97 -24.47
N SER A 117 8.24 6.02 -24.90
CA SER A 117 8.79 7.00 -25.84
C SER A 117 9.95 7.80 -25.25
N LEU A 118 9.91 8.13 -23.96
CA LEU A 118 10.98 8.81 -23.22
C LEU A 118 12.15 7.90 -22.84
N LYS A 119 12.20 6.66 -23.36
CA LYS A 119 13.19 5.61 -23.01
C LYS A 119 13.26 5.32 -21.50
N ARG A 120 12.19 5.61 -20.75
CA ARG A 120 12.04 5.24 -19.34
C ARG A 120 11.50 3.82 -19.26
N THR A 121 12.35 2.86 -19.59
CA THR A 121 12.01 1.42 -19.65
C THR A 121 11.41 0.90 -18.34
N GLY A 122 11.80 1.48 -17.20
CA GLY A 122 11.25 1.13 -15.88
C GLY A 122 9.76 1.45 -15.71
N LEU A 123 9.24 2.49 -16.37
CA LEU A 123 7.80 2.81 -16.33
C LEU A 123 7.03 1.98 -17.36
N ALA A 124 7.59 1.80 -18.55
CA ALA A 124 6.93 1.04 -19.63
C ALA A 124 6.85 -0.47 -19.36
N ALA A 125 7.80 -1.03 -18.60
CA ALA A 125 7.86 -2.46 -18.28
C ALA A 125 7.12 -2.85 -16.99
N VAL A 126 6.29 -1.97 -16.44
CA VAL A 126 5.48 -2.30 -15.24
C VAL A 126 4.45 -3.36 -15.61
N SER A 127 4.40 -4.44 -14.83
CA SER A 127 3.43 -5.51 -15.02
C SER A 127 1.98 -5.03 -14.80
N ILE A 128 1.02 -5.73 -15.40
CA ILE A 128 -0.41 -5.42 -15.24
C ILE A 128 -0.90 -5.57 -13.78
N PHE A 129 -0.27 -6.42 -12.97
CA PHE A 129 -0.70 -6.68 -11.60
C PHE A 129 -0.63 -5.44 -10.68
N PRO A 130 0.51 -4.72 -10.54
CA PRO A 130 0.54 -3.42 -9.85
C PRO A 130 -0.52 -2.43 -10.33
N ILE A 131 -0.78 -2.39 -11.64
CA ILE A 131 -1.76 -1.49 -12.25
C ILE A 131 -3.17 -1.83 -11.78
N LEU A 132 -3.57 -3.10 -11.81
CA LEU A 132 -4.86 -3.56 -11.30
C LEU A 132 -5.03 -3.19 -9.82
N ILE A 133 -3.97 -3.33 -9.01
CA ILE A 133 -4.00 -2.93 -7.60
C ILE A 133 -4.27 -1.42 -7.47
N MET A 134 -3.61 -0.57 -8.27
CA MET A 134 -3.86 0.87 -8.27
C MET A 134 -5.29 1.22 -8.73
N ILE A 135 -5.87 0.45 -9.63
CA ILE A 135 -7.28 0.61 -10.04
C ILE A 135 -8.22 0.28 -8.86
N THR A 136 -7.97 -0.78 -8.08
CA THR A 136 -8.80 -1.07 -6.89
C THR A 136 -8.72 0.03 -5.83
N LEU A 137 -7.57 0.74 -5.76
CA LEU A 137 -7.44 1.92 -4.91
C LEU A 137 -8.35 3.05 -5.38
N VAL A 138 -8.53 3.24 -6.69
CA VAL A 138 -9.47 4.24 -7.22
C VAL A 138 -10.87 3.98 -6.70
N GLU A 139 -11.36 2.75 -6.80
CA GLU A 139 -12.70 2.41 -6.34
C GLU A 139 -12.91 2.80 -4.87
N LYS A 140 -11.96 2.42 -4.01
CA LYS A 140 -11.99 2.78 -2.58
C LYS A 140 -11.88 4.29 -2.35
N PHE A 141 -11.03 4.96 -3.13
CA PHE A 141 -10.89 6.41 -3.07
C PHE A 141 -12.21 7.09 -3.41
N ILE A 142 -12.90 6.66 -4.48
CA ILE A 142 -14.18 7.21 -4.92
C ILE A 142 -15.26 7.01 -3.87
N ALA A 143 -15.37 5.79 -3.32
CA ALA A 143 -16.34 5.48 -2.27
C ALA A 143 -16.18 6.47 -1.09
N VAL A 144 -14.95 6.61 -0.57
CA VAL A 144 -14.67 7.54 0.53
C VAL A 144 -14.83 9.01 0.13
N GLN A 145 -14.50 9.37 -1.11
CA GLN A 145 -14.65 10.72 -1.63
C GLN A 145 -16.12 11.13 -1.77
N ILE A 146 -17.01 10.18 -2.03
CA ILE A 146 -18.47 10.39 -2.06
C ILE A 146 -19.03 10.44 -0.63
N GLU A 147 -18.67 9.49 0.23
CA GLU A 147 -19.21 9.37 1.59
C GLU A 147 -18.70 10.46 2.55
N LYS A 148 -17.40 10.75 2.50
CA LYS A 148 -16.69 11.60 3.49
C LYS A 148 -16.12 12.88 2.87
N GLY A 149 -16.26 13.06 1.56
CA GLY A 149 -15.81 14.25 0.85
C GLY A 149 -14.32 14.25 0.50
N ASN A 150 -13.93 15.23 -0.33
CA ASN A 150 -12.61 15.25 -0.98
C ASN A 150 -11.44 15.43 0.00
N LYS A 151 -11.60 16.31 1.00
CA LYS A 151 -10.52 16.59 1.97
C LYS A 151 -10.16 15.32 2.76
N ILE A 152 -11.18 14.56 3.18
CA ILE A 152 -10.97 13.31 3.92
C ILE A 152 -10.37 12.25 3.00
N ALA A 153 -10.93 12.05 1.80
CA ALA A 153 -10.39 11.07 0.84
C ALA A 153 -8.93 11.33 0.48
N PHE A 154 -8.56 12.59 0.22
CA PHE A 154 -7.18 12.98 -0.07
C PHE A 154 -6.25 12.72 1.12
N LYS A 155 -6.68 13.07 2.34
CA LYS A 155 -5.91 12.77 3.55
C LYS A 155 -5.70 11.27 3.73
N LEU A 156 -6.74 10.45 3.56
CA LEU A 156 -6.61 8.99 3.62
C LEU A 156 -5.69 8.44 2.53
N ALA A 157 -5.73 9.00 1.31
CA ALA A 157 -4.84 8.59 0.23
C ALA A 157 -3.37 8.88 0.57
N LEU A 158 -3.09 10.06 1.13
CA LEU A 158 -1.75 10.45 1.55
C LEU A 158 -1.24 9.57 2.71
N GLU A 159 -2.09 9.33 3.72
CA GLU A 159 -1.76 8.44 4.83
C GLU A 159 -1.56 6.98 4.36
N THR A 160 -2.36 6.52 3.39
CA THR A 160 -2.18 5.20 2.75
C THR A 160 -0.86 5.13 1.99
N LEU A 161 -0.50 6.19 1.25
CA LEU A 161 0.76 6.27 0.53
C LEU A 161 1.95 6.17 1.48
N VAL A 162 1.95 6.96 2.56
CA VAL A 162 3.02 6.95 3.58
C VAL A 162 3.18 5.57 4.20
N ILE A 163 2.09 4.92 4.61
CA ILE A 163 2.14 3.57 5.18
C ILE A 163 2.67 2.55 4.15
N SER A 164 2.27 2.66 2.89
CA SER A 164 2.71 1.74 1.83
C SER A 164 4.20 1.92 1.50
N ILE A 165 4.70 3.16 1.56
CA ILE A 165 6.13 3.47 1.41
C ILE A 165 6.92 2.85 2.57
N ALA A 166 6.44 3.00 3.82
CA ALA A 166 7.08 2.37 4.97
C ALA A 166 7.10 0.85 4.85
N GLY A 167 6.00 0.24 4.40
CA GLY A 167 5.92 -1.18 4.09
C GLY A 167 6.91 -1.60 3.00
N TYR A 168 7.07 -0.79 1.95
CA TYR A 168 8.02 -1.08 0.86
C TYR A 168 9.45 -1.09 1.36
N TYR A 169 9.85 -0.11 2.19
CA TYR A 169 11.20 -0.07 2.75
C TYR A 169 11.45 -1.22 3.73
N LEU A 170 10.46 -1.60 4.54
CA LEU A 170 10.56 -2.78 5.40
C LEU A 170 10.76 -4.04 4.55
N ALA A 171 9.94 -4.24 3.53
CA ALA A 171 9.97 -5.42 2.67
C ALA A 171 11.20 -5.47 1.74
N SER A 172 11.80 -4.32 1.44
CA SER A 172 13.03 -4.21 0.63
C SER A 172 14.30 -4.26 1.48
N TRP A 173 14.19 -4.42 2.79
CA TRP A 173 15.35 -4.41 3.68
C TRP A 173 16.11 -5.74 3.62
N GLU A 174 17.31 -5.72 3.04
CA GLU A 174 18.12 -6.92 2.82
C GLU A 174 18.37 -7.73 4.09
N PHE A 175 18.61 -7.07 5.21
CA PHE A 175 18.84 -7.73 6.49
C PHE A 175 17.60 -8.52 6.93
N LEU A 176 16.41 -7.93 6.82
CA LEU A 176 15.16 -8.59 7.16
C LEU A 176 14.85 -9.76 6.23
N ILE A 177 15.15 -9.60 4.93
CA ILE A 177 14.99 -10.68 3.94
C ILE A 177 15.89 -11.88 4.30
N LYS A 178 17.18 -11.64 4.57
CA LYS A 178 18.14 -12.69 4.98
C LYS A 178 17.71 -13.33 6.29
N PHE A 179 17.28 -12.52 7.26
CA PHE A 179 16.81 -13.00 8.55
C PHE A 179 15.58 -13.92 8.42
N LEU A 180 14.60 -13.57 7.59
CA LEU A 180 13.44 -14.43 7.30
C LEU A 180 13.83 -15.72 6.56
N ALA A 181 14.86 -15.67 5.71
CA ALA A 181 15.38 -16.83 5.01
C ALA A 181 16.05 -17.85 5.97
N ILE A 182 16.66 -17.37 7.05
CA ILE A 182 17.30 -18.20 8.08
C ILE A 182 16.27 -18.64 9.14
N TYR A 183 15.37 -17.75 9.56
CA TYR A 183 14.43 -17.98 10.67
C TYR A 183 12.97 -17.69 10.25
N PRO A 184 12.35 -18.54 9.42
CA PRO A 184 10.98 -18.34 8.94
C PRO A 184 9.93 -18.36 10.07
N TRP A 185 10.20 -19.06 11.17
CA TRP A 185 9.33 -19.14 12.35
C TRP A 185 9.10 -17.79 13.04
N THR A 186 9.94 -16.79 12.76
CA THR A 186 9.83 -15.44 13.33
C THR A 186 8.50 -14.76 13.01
N ILE A 187 7.83 -15.18 11.92
CA ILE A 187 6.47 -14.72 11.60
C ILE A 187 5.48 -15.02 12.73
N LEU A 188 5.69 -16.06 13.54
CA LEU A 188 4.79 -16.43 14.63
C LEU A 188 4.78 -15.37 15.73
N PHE A 189 5.86 -14.60 15.90
CA PHE A 189 5.88 -13.47 16.84
C PHE A 189 4.94 -12.34 16.44
N THR A 190 4.53 -12.26 15.17
CA THR A 190 3.53 -11.27 14.75
C THR A 190 2.18 -11.50 15.42
N LEU A 191 1.84 -12.74 15.80
CA LEU A 191 0.57 -13.07 16.47
C LEU A 191 0.46 -12.43 17.86
N PRO A 192 1.36 -12.70 18.84
CA PRO A 192 1.28 -12.06 20.15
C PRO A 192 1.44 -10.54 20.06
N ILE A 193 2.27 -10.02 19.14
CA ILE A 193 2.39 -8.57 18.92
C ILE A 193 1.04 -7.97 18.49
N ASN A 194 0.35 -8.59 17.54
CA ASN A 194 -0.96 -8.11 17.10
C ASN A 194 -2.02 -8.24 18.19
N VAL A 195 -1.96 -9.27 19.05
CA VAL A 195 -2.84 -9.38 20.22
C VAL A 195 -2.58 -8.26 21.22
N LEU A 196 -1.32 -7.94 21.51
CA LEU A 196 -0.94 -6.84 22.39
C LEU A 196 -1.39 -5.48 21.82
N LEU A 197 -1.17 -5.25 20.51
CA LEU A 197 -1.65 -4.06 19.82
C LEU A 197 -3.18 -3.96 19.87
N GLY A 198 -3.90 -5.08 19.73
CA GLY A 198 -5.36 -5.13 19.82
C GLY A 198 -5.89 -4.77 21.21
N LYS A 199 -5.11 -5.05 22.26
CA LYS A 199 -5.43 -4.68 23.65
C LYS A 199 -4.92 -3.29 24.05
N TRP A 200 -4.25 -2.58 23.14
CA TRP A 200 -3.66 -1.27 23.42
C TRP A 200 -4.76 -0.21 23.59
N THR A 201 -5.04 0.17 24.83
CA THR A 201 -5.98 1.24 25.21
C THR A 201 -5.34 2.61 25.42
N GLY A 202 -4.01 2.71 25.28
CA GLY A 202 -3.28 3.97 25.44
C GLY A 202 -3.65 5.01 24.38
N LEU A 203 -3.57 6.30 24.75
CA LEU A 203 -3.75 7.43 23.83
C LEU A 203 -2.79 7.31 22.66
N ARG A 204 -3.28 7.58 21.45
CA ARG A 204 -2.46 7.55 20.23
C ARG A 204 -1.42 8.67 20.30
N VAL A 205 -0.23 8.48 19.73
CA VAL A 205 0.79 9.54 19.66
C VAL A 205 0.23 10.80 18.98
N SER A 206 -0.62 10.63 17.97
CA SER A 206 -1.36 11.73 17.33
C SER A 206 -2.28 12.49 18.28
N GLU A 207 -2.87 11.81 19.27
CA GLU A 207 -3.72 12.43 20.28
C GLU A 207 -2.86 13.17 21.30
N TYR A 208 -1.72 12.62 21.69
CA TYR A 208 -0.77 13.30 22.57
C TYR A 208 -0.32 14.65 21.97
N LEU A 209 0.01 14.68 20.67
CA LEU A 209 0.36 15.93 19.99
C LEU A 209 -0.80 16.93 19.90
N ARG A 210 -2.04 16.44 19.73
CA ARG A 210 -3.25 17.28 19.66
C ARG A 210 -3.66 17.85 21.03
N PHE A 211 -3.51 17.08 22.10
CA PHE A 211 -3.88 17.51 23.46
C PHE A 211 -2.78 18.29 24.18
N ARG A 212 -1.55 18.30 23.65
CA ARG A 212 -0.46 19.14 24.19
C ARG A 212 -0.80 20.63 24.21
N GLU A 213 -1.62 21.09 23.25
CA GLU A 213 -2.07 22.50 23.22
C GLU A 213 -3.07 22.85 24.32
N ILE A 214 -3.81 21.87 24.83
CA ILE A 214 -4.82 22.08 25.89
C ILE A 214 -4.16 22.03 27.27
N ILE A 215 -3.17 21.16 27.47
CA ILE A 215 -2.44 21.02 28.75
C ILE A 215 -1.54 22.24 29.03
N LYS A 216 -1.09 22.97 28.00
CA LYS A 216 -0.27 24.18 28.20
C LYS A 216 -1.08 25.41 28.65
N LYS A 217 -2.41 25.29 28.79
CA LYS A 217 -3.32 26.40 29.15
C LYS A 217 -4.10 26.16 30.45
N SER A 218 -3.74 25.12 31.21
CA SER A 218 -4.22 24.86 32.58
C SER A 218 -3.11 25.08 33.58
#